data_AF-A0A6S6TCL4-F1
#
_entry.id   AF-A0A6S6TCL4-F1
#
_cell.length_a   1.000
_cell.length_b   1.000
_cell.length_c   1.000
_cell.angle_alpha   90.00
_cell.angle_beta   90.00
_cell.angle_gamma   90.00
#
_symmetry.space_group_name_H-M   'P 1'
#
loop_
_entity.id
_entity.type
_entity.pdbx_description
1 polymer ?
#
loop_
_entity_poly.entity_id
_entity_poly.type
_entity_poly.pdbx_seq_one_letter_code
_entity_poly.pdbx_strand_id
1 'polypeptide(L)'
;MNNFFLQGLQHPFFTPAHLITLLALAMLLGIHKRTHAIFALPIFVIFALMGLLATRFYRPDLSFEVILLAVAALIGIIIAIKVTLPKMMLFILASIIGISIGLDSEVIIIPGLKASTTYFNMLGTLLSVSFTLLITTLISMTLNPLWNSIVLRILGSWASASSLMVLAFIFAPKA
;
A
#
# COMPACT_ATOMS: atom_id res chain seq x y z
N MET A 1 1.21 26.75 -6.46
CA MET A 1 1.59 25.44 -7.07
C MET A 1 2.04 24.41 -6.02
N ASN A 2 2.74 24.80 -4.94
CA ASN A 2 3.26 23.85 -3.94
C ASN A 2 2.20 23.05 -3.15
N ASN A 3 1.00 23.58 -2.94
CA ASN A 3 0.02 22.93 -2.06
C ASN A 3 -0.54 21.61 -2.61
N PHE A 4 -0.75 21.47 -3.93
CA PHE A 4 -1.34 20.25 -4.49
C PHE A 4 -0.36 19.07 -4.54
N PHE A 5 0.92 19.33 -4.78
CA PHE A 5 1.95 18.31 -4.68
C PHE A 5 2.10 17.82 -3.23
N LEU A 6 2.14 18.75 -2.27
CA LEU A 6 2.21 18.43 -0.85
C LEU A 6 0.95 17.67 -0.36
N GLN A 7 -0.23 18.05 -0.85
CA GLN A 7 -1.47 17.31 -0.58
C GLN A 7 -1.39 15.86 -1.07
N GLY A 8 -0.94 15.64 -2.31
CA GLY A 8 -0.71 14.29 -2.82
C GLY A 8 0.33 13.53 -2.00
N LEU A 9 1.41 14.20 -1.59
CA LEU A 9 2.46 13.59 -0.79
C LEU A 9 1.96 13.15 0.60
N GLN A 10 1.06 13.91 1.22
CA GLN A 10 0.48 13.59 2.52
C GLN A 10 -0.70 12.62 2.42
N HIS A 11 -1.34 12.49 1.25
CA HIS A 11 -2.56 11.70 1.06
C HIS A 11 -2.49 10.28 1.66
N PRO A 12 -1.45 9.46 1.38
CA PRO A 12 -1.38 8.09 1.89
C PRO A 12 -1.23 7.99 3.41
N PHE A 13 -0.79 9.06 4.08
CA PHE A 13 -0.62 9.07 5.54
C PHE A 13 -1.92 9.34 6.29
N PHE A 14 -2.94 9.84 5.60
CA PHE A 14 -4.26 10.10 6.17
C PHE A 14 -5.28 8.99 5.89
N THR A 15 -4.95 8.03 5.03
CA THR A 15 -5.77 6.83 4.78
C THR A 15 -5.17 5.61 5.50
N PRO A 16 -5.79 5.13 6.60
CA PRO A 16 -5.26 4.02 7.38
C PRO A 16 -5.01 2.76 6.54
N ALA A 17 -5.90 2.45 5.59
CA ALA A 17 -5.76 1.31 4.70
C ALA A 17 -4.45 1.36 3.89
N HIS A 18 -4.05 2.54 3.39
CA HIS A 18 -2.78 2.68 2.66
C HIS A 18 -1.59 2.38 3.57
N LEU A 19 -1.52 3.00 4.74
CA LEU A 19 -0.41 2.80 5.67
C LEU A 19 -0.27 1.34 6.11
N ILE A 20 -1.36 0.73 6.56
CA ILE A 20 -1.33 -0.65 7.06
C ILE A 20 -0.91 -1.61 5.94
N THR A 21 -1.45 -1.42 4.73
CA THR A 21 -1.13 -2.29 3.59
C THR A 21 0.30 -2.11 3.09
N LEU A 22 0.80 -0.87 3.03
CA LEU A 22 2.18 -0.58 2.67
C LEU A 22 3.16 -1.18 3.69
N LEU A 23 2.88 -1.04 4.98
CA LEU A 23 3.68 -1.65 6.05
C LEU A 23 3.65 -3.17 5.97
N ALA A 24 2.49 -3.77 5.75
CA ALA A 24 2.35 -5.22 5.61
C ALA A 24 3.17 -5.75 4.41
N LEU A 25 3.04 -5.12 3.23
CA LEU A 25 3.80 -5.49 2.05
C LEU A 25 5.31 -5.28 2.26
N ALA A 26 5.72 -4.17 2.87
CA ALA A 26 7.12 -3.88 3.17
C ALA A 26 7.75 -4.95 4.06
N MET A 27 7.04 -5.35 5.12
CA MET A 27 7.47 -6.41 6.04
C MET A 27 7.56 -7.76 5.31
N LEU A 28 6.56 -8.07 4.47
CA LEU A 28 6.56 -9.29 3.66
C LEU A 28 7.76 -9.34 2.70
N LEU A 29 8.07 -8.22 2.03
CA LEU A 29 9.26 -8.14 1.19
C LEU A 29 10.56 -8.22 2.00
N GLY A 30 10.57 -7.67 3.21
CA GLY A 30 11.72 -7.68 4.12
C GLY A 30 12.09 -9.06 4.67
N ILE A 31 11.10 -9.96 4.86
CA ILE A 31 11.36 -11.35 5.28
C ILE A 31 11.88 -12.24 4.15
N HIS A 32 11.69 -11.84 2.89
CA HIS A 32 12.14 -12.59 1.71
C HIS A 32 13.52 -12.14 1.21
N LYS A 33 14.06 -12.85 0.20
CA LYS A 33 15.34 -12.51 -0.42
C LYS A 33 15.32 -11.10 -1.00
N ARG A 34 16.42 -10.36 -0.86
CA ARG A 34 16.60 -9.00 -1.40
C ARG A 34 16.28 -8.91 -2.90
N THR A 35 16.60 -9.96 -3.66
CA THR A 35 16.27 -10.03 -5.10
C THR A 35 14.78 -9.93 -5.38
N HIS A 36 13.91 -10.48 -4.53
CA HIS A 36 12.46 -10.38 -4.71
C HIS A 36 11.97 -8.94 -4.54
N ALA A 37 12.49 -8.21 -3.56
CA ALA A 37 12.13 -6.80 -3.35
C ALA A 37 12.60 -5.91 -4.51
N ILE A 38 13.79 -6.16 -5.08
CA ILE A 38 14.31 -5.41 -6.24
C ILE A 38 13.34 -5.48 -7.42
N PHE A 39 12.63 -6.61 -7.60
CA PHE A 39 11.62 -6.75 -8.66
C PHE A 39 10.21 -6.35 -8.22
N ALA A 40 9.81 -6.61 -6.98
CA ALA A 40 8.47 -6.30 -6.49
C ALA A 40 8.23 -4.78 -6.35
N LEU A 41 9.24 -4.00 -5.95
CA LEU A 41 9.14 -2.55 -5.81
C LEU A 41 8.80 -1.85 -7.14
N PRO A 42 9.53 -2.05 -8.26
CA PRO A 42 9.15 -1.42 -9.52
C PRO A 42 7.81 -1.92 -10.05
N ILE A 43 7.44 -3.20 -9.81
CA ILE A 43 6.11 -3.71 -10.15
C ILE A 43 5.03 -2.93 -9.40
N PHE A 44 5.18 -2.74 -8.09
CA PHE A 44 4.27 -1.92 -7.30
C PHE A 44 4.14 -0.50 -7.88
N VAL A 45 5.26 0.16 -8.21
CA VAL A 45 5.25 1.53 -8.77
C VAL A 45 4.50 1.59 -10.10
N ILE A 46 4.75 0.63 -10.99
CA ILE A 46 4.07 0.55 -12.30
C ILE A 46 2.56 0.40 -12.12
N PHE A 47 2.13 -0.52 -11.26
CA PHE A 47 0.71 -0.78 -11.04
C PHE A 47 0.03 0.37 -10.26
N ALA A 48 0.72 1.04 -9.34
CA ALA A 48 0.23 2.25 -8.68
C ALA A 48 0.04 3.40 -9.66
N LEU A 49 0.99 3.62 -10.58
CA LEU A 49 0.85 4.59 -11.66
C LEU A 49 -0.33 4.23 -12.58
N MET A 50 -0.48 2.95 -12.95
CA MET A 50 -1.63 2.49 -13.75
C MET A 50 -2.96 2.75 -13.05
N GLY A 51 -3.07 2.46 -11.74
CA GLY A 51 -4.26 2.75 -10.94
C GLY A 51 -4.58 4.24 -10.92
N LEU A 52 -3.60 5.09 -10.63
CA LEU A 52 -3.77 6.55 -10.64
C LEU A 52 -4.22 7.07 -12.01
N LEU A 53 -3.65 6.56 -13.10
CA LEU A 53 -4.06 6.97 -14.45
C LEU A 53 -5.46 6.46 -14.81
N ALA A 54 -5.84 5.28 -14.32
CA ALA A 54 -7.15 4.68 -14.57
C ALA A 54 -8.30 5.48 -13.93
N THR A 55 -8.08 6.16 -12.79
CA THR A 55 -9.12 7.01 -12.16
C THR A 55 -9.61 8.15 -13.05
N ARG A 56 -8.89 8.47 -14.13
CA ARG A 56 -9.32 9.47 -15.12
C ARG A 56 -10.39 8.98 -16.07
N PHE A 57 -10.41 7.68 -16.33
CA PHE A 57 -11.31 7.07 -17.30
C PHE A 57 -12.42 6.28 -16.62
N TYR A 58 -12.19 5.86 -15.38
CA TYR A 58 -13.08 4.98 -14.65
C TYR A 58 -13.17 5.40 -13.20
N ARG A 59 -14.40 5.52 -12.70
CA ARG A 59 -14.69 5.65 -11.27
C ARG A 59 -15.18 4.29 -10.77
N PRO A 60 -14.43 3.63 -9.89
CA PRO A 60 -14.81 2.32 -9.41
C PRO A 60 -15.97 2.38 -8.41
N ASP A 61 -16.97 1.51 -8.59
CA ASP A 61 -18.00 1.26 -7.57
C ASP A 61 -17.50 0.35 -6.43
N LEU A 62 -16.33 -0.29 -6.62
CA LEU A 62 -15.71 -1.18 -5.65
C LEU A 62 -14.95 -0.38 -4.59
N SER A 63 -15.14 -0.72 -3.32
CA SER A 63 -14.38 -0.14 -2.20
C SER A 63 -12.95 -0.72 -2.16
N PHE A 64 -12.02 -0.04 -2.83
CA PHE A 64 -10.60 -0.44 -2.82
C PHE A 64 -9.98 -0.42 -1.43
N GLU A 65 -10.45 0.45 -0.54
CA GLU A 65 -10.16 0.41 0.89
C GLU A 65 -10.37 -0.99 1.50
N VAL A 66 -11.50 -1.64 1.23
CA VAL A 66 -11.83 -2.99 1.76
C VAL A 66 -10.87 -4.03 1.21
N ILE A 67 -10.53 -3.95 -0.08
CA ILE A 67 -9.59 -4.86 -0.73
C ILE A 67 -8.20 -4.73 -0.08
N LEU A 68 -7.74 -3.50 0.11
CA LEU A 68 -6.45 -3.20 0.71
C LEU A 68 -6.36 -3.75 2.13
N LEU A 69 -7.38 -3.50 2.97
CA LEU A 69 -7.42 -4.01 4.34
C LEU A 69 -7.49 -5.54 4.39
N ALA A 70 -8.26 -6.18 3.50
CA ALA A 70 -8.33 -7.64 3.44
C ALA A 70 -6.98 -8.25 3.05
N VAL A 71 -6.31 -7.67 2.06
CA VAL A 71 -4.96 -8.09 1.64
C VAL A 71 -3.94 -7.85 2.77
N ALA A 72 -4.00 -6.72 3.44
CA ALA A 72 -3.14 -6.41 4.58
C ALA A 72 -3.35 -7.40 5.74
N ALA A 73 -4.59 -7.77 6.03
CA ALA A 73 -4.92 -8.77 7.04
C ALA A 73 -4.30 -10.13 6.72
N LEU A 74 -4.41 -10.59 5.47
CA LEU A 74 -3.83 -11.84 4.99
C LEU A 74 -2.30 -11.81 5.03
N ILE A 75 -1.68 -10.72 4.57
CA ILE A 75 -0.23 -10.57 4.62
C ILE A 75 0.27 -10.58 6.07
N GLY A 76 -0.42 -9.88 6.98
CA GLY A 76 -0.08 -9.87 8.40
C GLY A 76 -0.10 -11.27 9.01
N ILE A 77 -1.10 -12.10 8.67
CA ILE A 77 -1.17 -13.51 9.07
C ILE A 77 0.04 -14.26 8.52
N ILE A 78 0.27 -14.20 7.20
CA ILE A 78 1.39 -14.88 6.52
C ILE A 78 2.73 -14.57 7.21
N ILE A 79 2.97 -13.30 7.56
CA ILE A 79 4.16 -12.87 8.29
C ILE A 79 4.18 -13.49 9.70
N ALA A 80 3.09 -13.41 10.46
CA ALA A 80 3.01 -13.89 11.83
C ALA A 80 3.29 -15.41 11.96
N ILE A 81 2.79 -16.21 11.01
CA ILE A 81 3.02 -17.66 10.94
C ILE A 81 4.28 -18.05 10.15
N LYS A 82 5.05 -17.07 9.66
CA LYS A 82 6.33 -17.26 8.94
C LYS A 82 6.19 -18.13 7.68
N VAL A 83 5.13 -17.92 6.91
CA VAL A 83 4.96 -18.62 5.63
C VAL A 83 5.86 -17.99 4.57
N THR A 84 6.67 -18.84 3.92
CA THR A 84 7.48 -18.44 2.76
C THR A 84 6.63 -18.51 1.50
N LEU A 85 6.52 -17.39 0.78
CA LEU A 85 5.78 -17.33 -0.47
C LEU A 85 6.70 -17.50 -1.68
N PRO A 86 6.20 -18.11 -2.77
CA PRO A 86 6.93 -18.10 -4.03
C PRO A 86 7.00 -16.67 -4.59
N LYS A 87 8.07 -16.38 -5.34
CA LYS A 87 8.32 -15.06 -5.94
C LYS A 87 7.11 -14.49 -6.71
N MET A 88 6.37 -15.35 -7.40
CA MET A 88 5.22 -14.95 -8.22
C MET A 88 4.10 -14.35 -7.36
N MET A 89 3.87 -14.91 -6.16
CA MET A 89 2.84 -14.41 -5.26
C MET A 89 3.20 -13.02 -4.73
N LEU A 90 4.48 -12.75 -4.48
CA LEU A 90 4.95 -11.42 -4.06
C LEU A 90 4.69 -10.37 -5.16
N PHE A 91 4.88 -10.74 -6.42
CA PHE A 91 4.61 -9.85 -7.56
C PHE A 91 3.12 -9.60 -7.73
N ILE A 92 2.30 -10.64 -7.60
CA ILE A 92 0.84 -10.52 -7.63
C ILE A 92 0.35 -9.60 -6.52
N LEU A 93 0.83 -9.78 -5.28
CA LEU A 93 0.49 -8.92 -4.16
C LEU A 93 0.94 -7.48 -4.38
N ALA A 94 2.17 -7.25 -4.86
CA ALA A 94 2.66 -5.92 -5.20
C ALA A 94 1.81 -5.24 -6.29
N SER A 95 1.39 -5.98 -7.31
CA SER A 95 0.49 -5.50 -8.36
C SER A 95 -0.89 -5.15 -7.82
N ILE A 96 -1.53 -6.05 -7.04
CA ILE A 96 -2.86 -5.84 -6.46
C ILE A 96 -2.86 -4.62 -5.54
N ILE A 97 -1.88 -4.52 -4.66
CA ILE A 97 -1.77 -3.39 -3.72
C ILE A 97 -1.48 -2.11 -4.47
N GLY A 98 -0.53 -2.13 -5.42
CA GLY A 98 -0.20 -0.96 -6.24
C GLY A 98 -1.43 -0.41 -6.94
N ILE A 99 -2.12 -1.24 -7.73
CA ILE A 99 -3.30 -0.79 -8.49
C ILE A 99 -4.43 -0.33 -7.58
N SER A 100 -4.65 -1.03 -6.46
CA SER A 100 -5.72 -0.67 -5.50
C SER A 100 -5.45 0.67 -4.83
N ILE A 101 -4.22 0.93 -4.36
CA ILE A 101 -3.84 2.25 -3.81
C ILE A 101 -3.98 3.35 -4.86
N GLY A 102 -3.59 3.06 -6.11
CA GLY A 102 -3.71 4.03 -7.20
C GLY A 102 -5.17 4.38 -7.52
N LEU A 103 -6.06 3.39 -7.49
CA LEU A 103 -7.49 3.57 -7.74
C LEU A 103 -8.23 4.21 -6.55
N ASP A 104 -7.81 3.91 -5.32
CA ASP A 104 -8.35 4.50 -4.08
C ASP A 104 -7.90 5.97 -3.90
N SER A 105 -6.78 6.35 -4.50
CA SER A 105 -6.27 7.73 -4.49
C SER A 105 -6.92 8.60 -5.57
N GLU A 106 -8.26 8.68 -5.54
CA GLU A 106 -9.03 9.41 -6.54
C GLU A 106 -8.51 10.83 -6.75
N VAL A 107 -8.29 11.15 -8.02
CA VAL A 107 -7.81 12.46 -8.40
C VAL A 107 -8.99 13.42 -8.48
N ILE A 108 -8.98 14.46 -7.65
CA ILE A 108 -10.02 15.49 -7.66
C ILE A 108 -9.96 16.25 -9.00
N ILE A 109 -10.95 16.03 -9.86
CA ILE A 109 -11.14 16.76 -11.13
C ILE A 109 -12.20 17.84 -10.88
N ILE A 110 -11.75 19.08 -10.68
CA ILE A 110 -12.63 20.24 -10.52
C ILE A 110 -12.70 20.98 -11.87
N PRO A 111 -13.89 21.25 -12.44
CA PRO A 111 -14.03 22.08 -13.64
C PRO A 111 -13.35 23.44 -13.43
N GLY A 112 -12.42 23.81 -14.33
CA GLY A 112 -11.63 25.06 -14.23
C GLY A 112 -10.28 24.93 -13.50
N LEU A 113 -9.97 23.76 -12.92
CA LEU A 113 -8.66 23.49 -12.35
C LEU A 113 -7.64 23.20 -13.46
N LYS A 114 -6.44 23.78 -13.34
CA LYS A 114 -5.37 23.55 -14.32
C LYS A 114 -4.98 22.07 -14.34
N ALA A 115 -4.91 21.45 -15.52
CA ALA A 115 -4.47 20.06 -15.64
C ALA A 115 -3.11 19.81 -14.96
N SER A 116 -2.23 20.81 -14.89
CA SER A 116 -0.95 20.71 -14.20
C SER A 116 -1.08 20.40 -12.70
N THR A 117 -2.05 20.97 -11.98
CA THR A 117 -2.20 20.72 -10.53
C THR A 117 -2.64 19.29 -10.24
N THR A 118 -3.46 18.71 -11.13
CA THR A 118 -3.87 17.30 -11.11
C THR A 118 -2.66 16.38 -11.24
N TYR A 119 -1.77 16.64 -12.21
CA TYR A 119 -0.53 15.85 -12.36
C TYR A 119 0.41 16.02 -11.16
N PHE A 120 0.53 17.22 -10.58
CA PHE A 120 1.35 17.41 -9.39
C PHE A 120 0.83 16.64 -8.18
N ASN A 121 -0.49 16.55 -7.99
CA ASN A 121 -1.07 15.72 -6.93
C ASN A 121 -0.74 14.23 -7.17
N MET A 122 -1.00 13.71 -8.38
CA MET A 122 -0.70 12.31 -8.74
C MET A 122 0.77 11.96 -8.54
N LEU A 123 1.69 12.85 -8.94
CA LEU A 123 3.12 12.67 -8.72
C LEU A 123 3.46 12.67 -7.22
N GLY A 124 2.86 13.57 -6.44
CA GLY A 124 3.02 13.59 -4.98
C GLY A 124 2.61 12.27 -4.33
N THR A 125 1.42 11.75 -4.69
CA THR A 125 0.92 10.47 -4.18
C THR A 125 1.81 9.32 -4.58
N LEU A 126 2.17 9.22 -5.87
CA LEU A 126 3.02 8.15 -6.39
C LEU A 126 4.38 8.13 -5.67
N LEU A 127 5.02 9.29 -5.51
CA LEU A 127 6.29 9.39 -4.80
C LEU A 127 6.12 8.99 -3.34
N SER A 128 5.08 9.49 -2.66
CA SER A 128 4.83 9.19 -1.26
C SER A 128 4.67 7.69 -0.98
N VAL A 129 3.79 7.00 -1.73
CA VAL A 129 3.57 5.56 -1.54
C VAL A 129 4.83 4.75 -1.90
N SER A 130 5.55 5.16 -2.94
CA SER A 130 6.75 4.47 -3.39
C SER A 130 7.91 4.62 -2.40
N PHE A 131 8.16 5.84 -1.90
CA PHE A 131 9.19 6.10 -0.90
C PHE A 131 8.84 5.45 0.44
N THR A 132 7.58 5.51 0.85
CA THR A 132 7.11 4.84 2.08
C THR A 132 7.37 3.35 1.99
N LEU A 133 6.96 2.69 0.89
CA LEU A 133 7.20 1.27 0.69
C LEU A 133 8.70 0.94 0.66
N LEU A 134 9.49 1.73 -0.07
CA LEU A 134 10.93 1.53 -0.19
C LEU A 134 11.62 1.61 1.17
N ILE A 135 11.42 2.71 1.92
CA ILE A 135 12.08 2.95 3.20
C ILE A 135 11.66 1.89 4.21
N THR A 136 10.38 1.59 4.32
CA THR A 136 9.87 0.57 5.26
C THR A 136 10.32 -0.83 4.87
N THR A 137 10.50 -1.14 3.58
CA THR A 137 11.07 -2.40 3.12
C THR A 137 12.54 -2.52 3.55
N LEU A 138 13.33 -1.46 3.39
CA LEU A 138 14.73 -1.43 3.84
C LEU A 138 14.83 -1.63 5.35
N ILE A 139 14.00 -0.95 6.13
CA ILE A 139 13.90 -1.16 7.59
C ILE A 139 13.50 -2.61 7.89
N SER A 140 12.54 -3.16 7.16
CA SER A 140 12.11 -4.55 7.37
C SER A 140 13.23 -5.55 7.07
N MET A 141 14.06 -5.30 6.06
CA MET A 141 15.23 -6.14 5.77
C MET A 141 16.28 -6.09 6.89
N THR A 142 16.48 -4.94 7.54
CA THR A 142 17.41 -4.84 8.68
C THR A 142 16.85 -5.48 9.95
N LEU A 143 15.53 -5.44 10.14
CA LEU A 143 14.85 -6.09 11.26
C LEU A 143 14.71 -7.62 11.07
N ASN A 144 14.70 -8.12 9.84
CA ASN A 144 14.53 -9.54 9.54
C ASN A 144 15.53 -10.47 10.24
N PRO A 145 16.86 -10.22 10.21
CA PRO A 145 17.81 -11.08 10.92
C PRO A 145 17.71 -10.97 12.45
N LEU A 146 17.11 -9.89 12.98
CA LEU A 146 16.98 -9.71 14.42
C LEU A 146 16.02 -10.74 15.00
N TRP A 147 16.53 -11.50 15.96
CA TRP A 147 15.76 -12.51 16.71
C TRP A 147 14.95 -13.45 15.80
N ASN A 148 15.53 -13.93 14.71
CA ASN A 148 14.87 -14.85 13.77
C ASN A 148 13.51 -14.32 13.25
N SER A 149 13.45 -13.02 12.94
CA SER A 149 12.27 -12.31 12.44
C SER A 149 11.12 -12.16 13.45
N ILE A 150 11.33 -12.43 14.75
CA ILE A 150 10.27 -12.32 15.78
C ILE A 150 9.65 -10.91 15.79
N VAL A 151 10.46 -9.86 15.64
CA VAL A 151 9.98 -8.48 15.58
C VAL A 151 8.98 -8.30 14.44
N LEU A 152 9.31 -8.78 13.24
CA LEU A 152 8.42 -8.70 12.08
C LEU A 152 7.16 -9.56 12.25
N ARG A 153 7.23 -10.69 12.97
CA ARG A 153 6.06 -11.52 13.28
C ARG A 153 5.06 -10.80 14.19
N ILE A 154 5.56 -10.10 15.21
CA ILE A 154 4.73 -9.28 16.11
C ILE A 154 4.11 -8.11 15.35
N LEU A 155 4.90 -7.43 14.49
CA LEU A 155 4.37 -6.36 13.66
C LEU A 155 3.34 -6.86 12.64
N GLY A 156 3.55 -8.06 12.08
CA GLY A 156 2.61 -8.73 11.18
C GLY A 156 1.28 -9.07 11.85
N SER A 157 1.29 -9.59 13.07
CA SER A 157 0.05 -9.85 13.82
C SER A 157 -0.68 -8.54 14.16
N TRP A 158 0.07 -7.48 14.49
CA TRP A 158 -0.51 -6.17 14.74
C TRP A 158 -1.14 -5.54 13.48
N ALA A 159 -0.48 -5.67 12.32
CA ALA A 159 -1.02 -5.24 11.04
C ALA A 159 -2.31 -6.00 10.70
N SER A 160 -2.34 -7.31 10.97
CA SER A 160 -3.53 -8.13 10.77
C SER A 160 -4.69 -7.70 11.67
N ALA A 161 -4.44 -7.55 12.97
CA ALA A 161 -5.45 -7.11 13.93
C ALA A 161 -5.99 -5.71 13.59
N SER A 162 -5.11 -4.76 13.24
CA SER A 162 -5.49 -3.41 12.85
C SER A 162 -6.36 -3.41 11.59
N SER A 163 -6.00 -4.22 10.59
CA SER A 163 -6.78 -4.34 9.36
C SER A 163 -8.18 -4.92 9.62
N LEU A 164 -8.25 -5.98 10.43
CA LEU A 164 -9.52 -6.61 10.81
C LEU A 164 -10.40 -5.68 11.65
N MET A 165 -9.80 -4.85 12.52
CA MET A 165 -10.54 -3.85 13.30
C MET A 165 -11.17 -2.79 12.40
N VAL A 166 -10.44 -2.27 11.41
CA VAL A 166 -11.00 -1.30 10.45
C VAL A 166 -12.09 -1.94 9.59
N LEU A 167 -11.87 -3.17 9.10
CA LEU A 167 -12.90 -3.93 8.38
C LEU A 167 -14.17 -4.13 9.24
N ALA A 168 -14.00 -4.49 10.51
CA ALA A 168 -15.12 -4.65 11.43
C ALA A 168 -15.91 -3.35 11.59
N PHE A 169 -15.26 -2.19 11.62
CA PHE A 169 -15.97 -0.90 11.66
C PHE A 169 -16.69 -0.56 10.36
N ILE A 170 -16.11 -0.89 9.19
CA ILE A 170 -16.76 -0.67 7.89
C ILE A 170 -18.07 -1.48 7.80
N PHE A 171 -18.08 -2.71 8.31
CA PHE A 171 -19.25 -3.59 8.28
C PHE A 171 -20.11 -3.56 9.56
N ALA A 172 -19.77 -2.74 10.55
CA ALA A 172 -20.55 -2.62 11.76
C ALA A 172 -21.95 -2.08 11.42
N PRO A 173 -23.03 -2.68 11.95
CA PRO A 173 -24.38 -2.14 11.78
C PRO A 173 -24.41 -0.70 12.30
N LYS A 174 -24.93 0.23 11.48
CA LYS A 174 -25.21 1.60 11.95
C LYS A 174 -26.34 1.49 12.98
N ALA A 175 -26.01 1.77 14.24
CA ALA A 175 -26.97 1.82 15.35
C ALA A 175 -27.95 2.98 15.19
#